data_AF-A0A392QL35-F1
#
_entry.id   AF-A0A392QL35-F1
#
_cell.length_a   1.000
_cell.length_b   1.000
_cell.length_c   1.000
_cell.angle_alpha   90.00
_cell.angle_beta   90.00
_cell.angle_gamma   90.00
#
_symmetry.space_group_name_H-M   'P 1'
#
loop_
_entity.id
_entity.type
_entity.pdbx_description
1 polymer ?
#
loop_
_entity_poly.entity_id
_entity_poly.type
_entity_poly.pdbx_seq_one_letter_code
_entity_poly.pdbx_strand_id
1 'polypeptide(L)'
;TRTFAPDSDIMEALQQSSVGQSSEFKRTQKLCMPFLRFKKDEAIALGPQALDLRLPFGEIEVLQENLDLIKRQIGSKDVEDLEILSAADADSVAKAGSNASVLRDNPPSPGSPTAIFLPK
;
A
#
# COMPACT_ATOMS: atom_id res chain seq x y z
N THR A 1 25.61 -13.48 -1.54
CA THR A 1 24.21 -13.92 -1.44
C THR A 1 23.54 -13.08 -0.38
N ARG A 2 22.54 -12.26 -0.73
CA ARG A 2 21.75 -11.52 0.25
C ARG A 2 20.56 -12.39 0.61
N THR A 3 20.57 -12.96 1.82
CA THR A 3 19.49 -13.83 2.32
C THR A 3 18.88 -13.19 3.54
N PHE A 4 17.56 -13.34 3.71
CA PHE A 4 16.90 -12.92 4.93
C PHE A 4 17.37 -13.74 6.13
N ALA A 5 17.42 -13.11 7.29
CA ALA A 5 17.60 -13.80 8.54
C ALA A 5 16.42 -14.78 8.80
N PRO A 6 16.62 -15.81 9.63
CA PRO A 6 15.56 -16.67 10.11
C PRO A 6 14.40 -15.86 10.71
N ASP A 7 13.18 -16.39 10.61
CA ASP A 7 11.99 -15.73 11.15
C ASP A 7 12.10 -15.53 12.67
N SER A 8 12.79 -16.42 13.39
CA SER A 8 13.06 -16.28 14.83
C SER A 8 13.78 -14.98 15.16
N ASP A 9 14.83 -14.67 14.40
CA ASP A 9 15.72 -13.55 14.67
C ASP A 9 15.02 -12.22 14.32
N ILE A 10 14.23 -12.24 13.24
CA ILE A 10 13.39 -11.10 12.85
C ILE A 10 12.30 -10.84 13.90
N MET A 11 11.72 -11.91 14.47
CA MET A 11 10.72 -11.79 15.53
C MET A 11 11.30 -11.24 16.83
N GLU A 12 12.49 -11.69 17.22
CA GLU A 12 13.19 -11.15 18.38
C GLU A 12 13.53 -9.67 18.19
N ALA A 13 14.10 -9.31 17.03
CA ALA A 13 14.39 -7.91 16.70
C ALA A 13 13.11 -7.05 16.67
N LEU A 14 12.00 -7.57 16.14
CA LEU A 14 10.71 -6.89 16.15
C LEU A 14 10.22 -6.65 17.58
N GLN A 15 10.34 -7.62 18.48
CA GLN A 15 9.96 -7.47 19.90
C GLN A 15 10.82 -6.42 20.61
N GLN A 16 12.11 -6.32 20.29
CA GLN A 16 13.01 -5.33 20.87
C GLN A 16 12.86 -3.92 20.26
N SER A 17 12.20 -3.79 19.11
CA SER A 17 11.98 -2.51 18.43
C SER A 17 10.96 -1.61 19.16
N SER A 18 10.90 -0.34 18.76
CA SER A 18 9.87 0.61 19.23
C SER A 18 8.45 0.12 18.96
N VAL A 19 8.24 -0.64 17.88
CA VAL A 19 6.95 -1.28 17.55
C VAL A 19 6.65 -2.42 18.51
N GLY A 20 7.67 -3.20 18.87
CA GLY A 20 7.61 -4.30 19.83
C GLY A 20 7.28 -3.87 21.25
N GLN A 21 7.78 -2.70 21.64
CA GLN A 21 7.58 -2.12 22.97
C GLN A 21 6.29 -1.29 23.11
N SER A 22 5.49 -1.18 22.03
CA SER A 22 4.20 -0.48 22.06
C SER A 22 3.16 -1.25 22.88
N SER A 23 2.28 -0.53 23.59
CA SER A 23 1.13 -1.10 24.31
C SER A 23 0.18 -1.89 23.40
N GLU A 24 0.22 -1.62 22.08
CA GLU A 24 -0.61 -2.30 21.08
C GLU A 24 0.11 -3.43 20.35
N PHE A 25 1.28 -3.88 20.83
CA PHE A 25 2.11 -4.85 20.10
C PHE A 25 1.35 -6.11 19.64
N LYS A 26 0.42 -6.66 20.42
CA LYS A 26 -0.39 -7.81 19.99
C LYS A 26 -1.26 -7.54 18.75
N ARG A 27 -1.78 -6.32 18.61
CA ARG A 27 -2.53 -5.89 17.43
C ARG A 27 -1.58 -5.66 16.27
N THR A 28 -0.48 -4.95 16.51
CA THR A 28 0.52 -4.64 15.48
C THR A 28 1.21 -5.90 14.96
N GLN A 29 1.47 -6.89 15.81
CA GLN A 29 2.07 -8.19 15.45
C GLN A 29 1.21 -8.94 14.41
N LYS A 30 -0.12 -8.87 14.51
CA LYS A 30 -1.03 -9.46 13.50
C LYS A 30 -0.87 -8.82 12.12
N LEU A 31 -0.48 -7.55 12.07
CA LEU A 31 -0.26 -6.79 10.83
C LEU A 31 1.18 -6.95 10.32
N CYS A 32 2.16 -7.04 11.23
CA CYS A 32 3.57 -7.16 10.89
C CYS A 32 3.90 -8.46 10.17
N MET A 33 3.34 -9.61 10.56
CA MET A 33 3.72 -10.89 9.95
C MET A 33 3.33 -10.99 8.46
N PRO A 34 2.08 -10.67 8.06
CA PRO A 34 1.75 -10.57 6.64
C PRO A 34 2.61 -9.56 5.89
N PHE A 35 2.89 -8.40 6.50
CA PHE A 35 3.73 -7.36 5.89
C PHE A 35 5.18 -7.81 5.69
N LEU A 36 5.79 -8.45 6.68
CA LEU A 36 7.16 -8.98 6.60
C LEU A 36 7.26 -10.04 5.50
N ARG A 37 6.29 -10.95 5.43
CA ARG A 37 6.24 -11.95 4.35
C ARG A 37 6.13 -11.27 2.99
N PHE A 38 5.19 -10.36 2.82
CA PHE A 38 5.01 -9.59 1.59
C PHE A 38 6.31 -8.89 1.16
N LYS A 39 6.98 -8.19 2.08
CA LYS A 39 8.23 -7.49 1.78
C LYS A 39 9.41 -8.41 1.49
N LYS A 40 9.47 -9.58 2.12
CA LYS A 40 10.46 -10.61 1.77
C LYS A 40 10.23 -11.09 0.33
N ASP A 41 8.99 -11.41 -0.01
CA ASP A 41 8.62 -11.90 -1.34
C ASP A 41 8.90 -10.84 -2.42
N GLU A 42 8.56 -9.57 -2.18
CA GLU A 42 8.90 -8.46 -3.07
C GLU A 42 10.42 -8.29 -3.25
N ALA A 43 11.19 -8.34 -2.17
CA ALA A 43 12.64 -8.17 -2.24
C ALA A 43 13.33 -9.35 -2.95
N ILE A 44 12.76 -10.56 -2.87
CA ILE A 44 13.22 -11.72 -3.64
C ILE A 44 12.90 -11.54 -5.13
N ALA A 45 11.71 -11.04 -5.46
CA ALA A 45 11.24 -10.91 -6.84
C ALA A 45 11.87 -9.73 -7.60
N LEU A 46 11.90 -8.55 -6.96
CA LEU A 46 12.32 -7.29 -7.56
C LEU A 46 13.75 -6.91 -7.18
N GLY A 47 14.24 -7.38 -6.03
CA GLY A 47 15.54 -7.05 -5.48
C GLY A 47 15.47 -6.14 -4.24
N PRO A 48 16.63 -5.80 -3.66
CA PRO A 48 16.73 -5.08 -2.38
C PRO A 48 16.05 -3.71 -2.39
N GLN A 49 15.92 -3.05 -3.54
CA GLN A 49 15.25 -1.76 -3.68
C GLN A 49 13.74 -1.81 -3.33
N ALA A 50 13.13 -3.00 -3.30
CA ALA A 50 11.75 -3.16 -2.82
C ALA A 50 11.60 -2.85 -1.31
N LEU A 51 12.73 -2.79 -0.58
CA LEU A 51 12.79 -2.41 0.83
C LEU A 51 13.02 -0.90 1.03
N ASP A 52 13.19 -0.13 -0.05
CA ASP A 52 13.33 1.32 0.04
C ASP A 52 12.03 1.95 0.58
N LEU A 53 12.18 2.98 1.40
CA LEU A 53 11.03 3.64 2.07
C LEU A 53 10.16 4.46 1.10
N ARG A 54 10.64 4.67 -0.12
CA ARG A 54 9.97 5.45 -1.16
C ARG A 54 10.18 4.78 -2.49
N LEU A 55 9.20 4.92 -3.37
CA LEU A 55 9.34 4.50 -4.76
C LEU A 55 10.39 5.38 -5.47
N PRO A 56 11.10 4.83 -6.47
CA PRO A 56 12.08 5.58 -7.25
C PRO A 56 11.43 6.55 -8.26
N PHE A 57 10.10 6.68 -8.25
CA PHE A 57 9.31 7.55 -9.10
C PHE A 57 8.11 8.11 -8.32
N GLY A 58 7.54 9.20 -8.84
CA GLY A 58 6.29 9.75 -8.35
C GLY A 58 5.11 8.91 -8.81
N GLU A 59 4.49 8.18 -7.89
CA GLU A 59 3.40 7.24 -8.21
C GLU A 59 2.18 7.96 -8.78
N ILE A 60 1.80 9.09 -8.20
CA ILE A 60 0.64 9.88 -8.67
C ILE A 60 0.92 10.42 -10.06
N GLU A 61 2.11 10.96 -10.30
CA GLU A 61 2.51 11.52 -11.59
C GLU A 61 2.44 10.45 -12.69
N VAL A 62 2.99 9.26 -12.43
CA VAL A 62 2.95 8.14 -13.38
C VAL A 62 1.51 7.71 -13.67
N LEU A 63 0.65 7.61 -12.65
CA LEU A 63 -0.76 7.25 -12.85
C LEU A 63 -1.53 8.33 -13.63
N GLN A 64 -1.25 9.60 -13.36
CA GLN A 64 -1.84 10.74 -14.07
C GLN A 64 -1.44 10.77 -15.54
N GLU A 65 -0.17 10.54 -15.86
CA GLU A 65 0.33 10.46 -17.24
C GLU A 65 -0.33 9.33 -18.05
N ASN A 66 -0.83 8.28 -17.37
CA ASN A 66 -1.40 7.10 -18.00
C ASN A 66 -2.93 6.99 -17.84
N LEU A 67 -3.62 8.06 -17.45
CA LEU A 67 -5.06 8.10 -17.20
C LEU A 67 -5.90 7.50 -18.33
N ASP A 68 -5.65 7.92 -19.57
CA ASP A 68 -6.42 7.47 -20.73
C ASP A 68 -6.29 5.95 -20.95
N LEU A 69 -5.09 5.41 -20.73
CA LEU A 69 -4.82 3.98 -20.86
C LEU A 69 -5.57 3.21 -19.77
N ILE A 70 -5.50 3.67 -18.53
CA ILE A 70 -6.19 3.07 -17.38
C ILE A 70 -7.71 3.07 -17.63
N LYS A 71 -8.28 4.20 -18.03
CA LYS A 71 -9.71 4.35 -18.33
C LYS A 71 -10.18 3.43 -19.46
N ARG A 72 -9.33 3.19 -20.46
CA ARG A 72 -9.61 2.21 -21.53
C ARG A 72 -9.62 0.78 -21.00
N GLN A 73 -8.70 0.44 -20.13
CA GLN A 73 -8.51 -0.93 -19.62
C GLN A 73 -9.59 -1.33 -18.61
N ILE A 74 -10.05 -0.41 -17.77
CA ILE A 74 -11.11 -0.66 -16.78
C ILE A 74 -12.49 -0.76 -17.45
N GLY A 75 -12.60 -0.36 -18.72
CA GLY A 75 -13.83 -0.41 -19.49
C GLY A 75 -14.52 0.94 -19.51
N SER A 76 -14.20 1.75 -20.53
CA SER A 76 -14.72 3.12 -20.70
C SER A 76 -16.24 3.23 -20.85
N LYS A 77 -16.96 2.11 -20.91
CA LYS A 77 -18.43 2.08 -20.93
C LYS A 77 -19.04 2.19 -19.52
N ASP A 78 -18.30 1.78 -18.50
CA ASP A 78 -18.80 1.71 -17.11
C ASP A 78 -18.18 2.80 -16.21
N VAL A 79 -17.07 3.41 -16.63
CA VAL A 79 -16.36 4.47 -15.90
C VAL A 79 -16.41 5.78 -16.68
N GLU A 80 -17.26 6.72 -16.25
CA GLU A 80 -17.39 8.05 -16.85
C GLU A 80 -16.22 8.96 -16.52
N ASP A 81 -15.76 8.92 -15.28
CA ASP A 81 -14.66 9.74 -14.79
C ASP A 81 -13.68 8.92 -13.96
N LEU A 82 -12.41 9.30 -14.02
CA LEU A 82 -11.33 8.66 -13.29
C LEU A 82 -10.41 9.72 -12.71
N GLU A 83 -10.32 9.75 -11.39
CA GLU A 83 -9.44 10.66 -10.66
C GLU A 83 -8.35 9.88 -9.94
N ILE A 84 -7.12 10.40 -9.94
CA ILE A 84 -6.03 9.93 -9.10
C ILE A 84 -5.87 10.90 -7.95
N LEU A 85 -6.08 10.40 -6.73
CA LEU A 85 -6.15 11.21 -5.52
C LEU A 85 -5.18 10.69 -4.46
N SER A 86 -4.73 11.59 -3.58
CA SER A 86 -3.85 11.25 -2.47
C SER A 86 -4.68 10.85 -1.23
N ALA A 87 -4.44 9.66 -0.69
CA ALA A 87 -5.07 9.24 0.57
C ALA A 87 -4.56 10.01 1.80
N ALA A 88 -3.48 10.80 1.65
CA ALA A 88 -3.00 11.69 2.71
C ALA A 88 -3.75 13.03 2.75
N ASP A 89 -4.50 13.37 1.71
CA ASP A 89 -5.30 14.58 1.63
C ASP A 89 -6.72 14.33 2.11
N ALA A 90 -7.18 15.11 3.10
CA ALA A 90 -8.48 14.90 3.72
C ALA A 90 -9.65 15.19 2.75
N ASP A 91 -9.48 16.18 1.87
CA ASP A 91 -10.50 16.53 0.88
C ASP A 91 -10.65 15.43 -0.18
N SER A 92 -9.52 14.86 -0.61
CA SER A 92 -9.47 13.66 -1.46
C SER A 92 -10.19 12.46 -0.82
N VAL A 93 -9.96 12.20 0.46
CA VAL A 93 -10.66 11.11 1.19
C VAL A 93 -12.16 11.39 1.29
N ALA A 94 -12.56 12.65 1.48
CA ALA A 94 -13.97 13.03 1.56
C ALA A 94 -14.75 12.73 0.27
N LYS A 95 -14.11 12.79 -0.90
CA LYS A 95 -14.73 12.41 -2.18
C LYS A 95 -15.21 10.97 -2.24
N ALA A 96 -14.64 10.06 -1.45
CA ALA A 96 -15.10 8.67 -1.38
C ALA A 96 -16.47 8.52 -0.69
N GLY A 97 -16.96 9.55 0.01
CA GLY A 97 -18.28 9.57 0.63
C GLY A 97 -18.52 8.38 1.56
N SER A 98 -19.64 7.68 1.36
CA SER A 98 -19.98 6.46 2.13
C SER A 98 -18.98 5.32 1.96
N ASN A 99 -18.19 5.32 0.88
CA ASN A 99 -17.19 4.29 0.60
C ASN A 99 -15.83 4.59 1.26
N ALA A 100 -15.70 5.70 2.00
CA ALA A 100 -14.46 6.04 2.72
C ALA A 100 -14.03 4.95 3.73
N SER A 101 -14.95 4.08 4.17
CA SER A 101 -14.59 2.91 4.99
C SER A 101 -13.63 1.95 4.29
N VAL A 102 -13.70 1.85 2.96
CA VAL A 102 -12.80 0.99 2.16
C VAL A 102 -11.35 1.39 2.37
N LEU A 103 -11.05 2.69 2.52
CA LEU A 103 -9.69 3.19 2.80
C LEU A 103 -9.19 2.84 4.21
N ARG A 104 -10.10 2.57 5.15
CA ARG A 104 -9.73 2.10 6.49
C ARG A 104 -9.46 0.60 6.52
N ASP A 105 -10.28 -0.17 5.80
CA ASP A 105 -10.19 -1.62 5.75
C ASP A 105 -9.06 -2.10 4.82
N ASN A 106 -8.77 -1.33 3.76
CA ASN A 106 -7.69 -1.55 2.80
C ASN A 106 -6.94 -0.23 2.51
N PRO A 107 -6.08 0.22 3.42
CA PRO A 107 -5.33 1.46 3.24
C PRO A 107 -4.32 1.32 2.09
N PRO A 108 -4.22 2.33 1.20
CA PRO A 108 -3.24 2.30 0.12
C PRO A 108 -1.81 2.41 0.67
N SER A 109 -0.87 1.82 -0.06
CA SER A 109 0.57 1.94 0.23
C SER A 109 1.35 2.20 -1.06
N PRO A 110 2.55 2.80 -1.02
CA PRO A 110 3.30 3.09 -2.23
C PRO A 110 3.51 1.85 -3.09
N GLY A 111 3.06 1.89 -4.35
CA GLY A 111 3.13 0.77 -5.30
C GLY A 111 1.93 -0.18 -5.23
N SER A 112 1.01 0.06 -4.30
CA SER A 112 -0.24 -0.69 -4.13
C SER A 112 -1.39 0.28 -3.79
N PRO A 113 -1.93 1.00 -4.80
CA PRO A 113 -3.03 1.92 -4.61
C PRO A 113 -4.36 1.19 -4.36
N THR A 114 -5.28 1.86 -3.66
CA THR A 114 -6.65 1.38 -3.44
C THR A 114 -7.61 2.07 -4.40
N ALA A 115 -8.32 1.30 -5.22
CA ALA A 115 -9.34 1.79 -6.13
C ALA A 115 -10.73 1.78 -5.47
N ILE A 116 -11.52 2.83 -5.68
CA ILE A 116 -12.91 2.92 -5.22
C ILE A 116 -13.79 3.25 -6.42
N PHE A 117 -14.81 2.43 -6.66
CA PHE A 117 -15.80 2.65 -7.71
C PHE A 117 -17.05 3.28 -7.09
N LEU A 118 -17.39 4.47 -7.58
CA LEU A 118 -18.59 5.18 -7.15
C LEU A 118 -19.70 4.94 -8.18
N PRO A 119 -20.95 4.70 -7.74
CA PRO A 119 -22.09 4.74 -8.64
C PRO A 119 -22.28 6.18 -9.17
N LYS A 120 -22.93 6.30 -10.32
CA LYS A 120 -23.39 7.60 -10.82
C LYS A 120 -24.42 8.23 -9.90
#